data_AF-A0A0K2L9C9-F1
#
_entry.id   AF-A0A0K2L9C9-F1
#
_cell.length_a   1.000
_cell.length_b   1.000
_cell.length_c   1.000
_cell.angle_alpha   90.00
_cell.angle_beta   90.00
_cell.angle_gamma   90.00
#
_symmetry.space_group_name_H-M   'P 1'
#
loop_
_entity.id
_entity.type
_entity.pdbx_description
1 polymer ?
#
loop_
_entity_poly.entity_id
_entity_poly.type
_entity_poly.pdbx_seq_one_letter_code
_entity_poly.pdbx_strand_id
1 'polypeptide(L)'
;MKKSTSLLLSGVLVSGMVLGTIVTPATVHASDDAAAVTQADKDVTNSVTYYDRAGVQLPIPPTKVTGTVGAPITTVPDGYTLIDGEKPVFTDSSTGSVGVEITPMISVKVNFVDQNNGLVKTETINGGDGNAYTFSTLPAGCSWPKDANKTITLEAGKEYNVPVDRQVSNTVIFKTSDATEAGRTQVFGDKVGDKVTLTADQIPAGYTVISNDLTLQSDGNTQMITVTKNVEGITPFTATVRVGKSATTLYTVDGKAITSRLLGANSDWKTANKLVLNGKAYYQVATTEWVPADKVTVVSQTNENTDTNSTAEKADRKTVTTKNVDYTPLYDGNGKQVSNRGLGKSSAWATDQMQTINNVKYYRVATNEWLKASDIA
;
A
#
# COMPACT_ATOMS: atom_id res chain seq x y z
N MET A 1 28.70 -2.05 -32.65
CA MET A 1 29.32 -1.95 -31.32
C MET A 1 29.16 -0.51 -30.82
N LYS A 2 28.19 -0.26 -29.93
CA LYS A 2 28.06 0.99 -29.17
C LYS A 2 28.21 0.62 -27.70
N LYS A 3 29.23 1.18 -27.05
CA LYS A 3 29.46 1.05 -25.60
C LYS A 3 28.50 2.00 -24.90
N SER A 4 27.63 1.47 -24.04
CA SER A 4 26.85 2.27 -23.10
C SER A 4 27.43 2.02 -21.71
N THR A 5 27.98 3.07 -21.12
CA THR A 5 28.53 3.08 -19.77
C THR A 5 27.43 3.43 -18.76
N SER A 6 27.54 2.79 -17.60
CA SER A 6 26.73 2.81 -16.38
C SER A 6 26.18 4.16 -15.90
N LEU A 7 25.03 4.13 -15.22
CA LEU A 7 24.76 4.89 -14.00
C LEU A 7 23.72 4.12 -13.15
N LEU A 8 24.17 3.48 -12.07
CA LEU A 8 23.28 2.93 -11.03
C LEU A 8 23.08 4.00 -9.96
N LEU A 9 21.88 4.56 -9.92
CA LEU A 9 21.45 5.53 -8.90
C LEU A 9 20.78 4.74 -7.77
N SER A 10 21.50 4.52 -6.67
CA SER A 10 20.96 3.93 -5.44
C SER A 10 20.31 5.04 -4.60
N GLY A 11 18.99 5.19 -4.75
CA GLY A 11 18.18 6.12 -3.96
C GLY A 11 17.49 5.39 -2.81
N VAL A 12 17.99 5.57 -1.59
CA VAL A 12 17.31 5.18 -0.35
C VAL A 12 16.33 6.29 0.02
N LEU A 13 15.03 6.02 -0.06
CA LEU A 13 13.96 6.87 0.46
C LEU A 13 13.59 6.40 1.87
N VAL A 14 13.89 7.20 2.89
CA VAL A 14 13.31 7.05 4.23
C VAL A 14 12.28 8.16 4.43
N SER A 15 11.01 7.78 4.39
CA SER A 15 9.86 8.63 4.69
C SER A 15 9.56 8.55 6.19
N GLY A 16 9.96 9.56 6.95
CA GLY A 16 9.52 9.75 8.34
C GLY A 16 8.30 10.65 8.42
N MET A 17 7.12 10.09 8.69
CA MET A 17 5.94 10.86 9.09
C MET A 17 6.15 11.39 10.52
N VAL A 18 6.10 12.70 10.69
CA VAL A 18 6.00 13.38 12.00
C VAL A 18 4.51 13.45 12.37
N LEU A 19 4.08 12.69 13.38
CA LEU A 19 2.83 12.88 14.09
C LEU A 19 3.12 13.65 15.39
N GLY A 20 2.65 14.90 15.45
CA GLY A 20 2.72 15.72 16.65
C GLY A 20 1.62 15.35 17.63
N THR A 21 2.00 14.94 18.84
CA THR A 21 1.13 15.02 20.02
C THR A 21 1.73 16.04 20.99
N ILE A 22 1.03 17.16 21.16
CA ILE A 22 1.30 18.15 22.21
C ILE A 22 1.04 17.51 23.58
N VAL A 23 2.09 17.23 24.33
CA VAL A 23 2.01 17.00 25.77
C VAL A 23 2.50 18.25 26.47
N THR A 24 1.61 18.91 27.19
CA THR A 24 1.93 19.99 28.14
C THR A 24 2.93 19.47 29.18
N PRO A 25 4.10 20.11 29.39
CA PRO A 25 5.00 19.68 30.44
C PRO A 25 4.37 20.04 31.80
N ALA A 26 4.26 19.03 32.66
CA ALA A 26 4.03 19.25 34.07
C ALA A 26 5.28 19.92 34.66
N THR A 27 5.10 21.07 35.30
CA THR A 27 6.14 21.74 36.07
C THR A 27 6.53 20.84 37.26
N VAL A 28 7.67 20.16 37.15
CA VAL A 28 8.33 19.51 38.28
C VAL A 28 9.21 20.53 38.97
N HIS A 29 8.89 20.80 40.24
CA HIS A 29 9.77 21.51 41.15
C HIS A 29 11.02 20.64 41.39
N ALA A 30 12.19 21.17 41.03
CA ALA A 30 13.48 20.54 41.31
C ALA A 30 13.70 20.50 42.83
N SER A 31 13.98 19.31 43.37
CA SER A 31 14.80 19.21 44.58
C SER A 31 16.25 19.42 44.14
N ASP A 32 16.92 20.36 44.80
CA ASP A 32 18.36 20.59 44.68
C ASP A 32 19.15 19.29 44.90
N ASP A 33 20.28 19.16 44.20
CA ASP A 33 21.31 18.10 44.28
C ASP A 33 21.18 16.82 43.42
N ALA A 34 20.87 16.98 42.13
CA ALA A 34 21.52 16.15 41.10
C ALA A 34 21.59 16.90 39.78
N ALA A 35 22.77 17.45 39.45
CA ALA A 35 23.05 17.91 38.11
C ALA A 35 23.01 16.69 37.16
N ALA A 36 21.88 16.50 36.47
CA ALA A 36 21.83 15.67 35.28
C ALA A 36 22.59 16.40 34.17
N VAL A 37 23.91 16.31 34.21
CA VAL A 37 24.76 16.60 33.05
C VAL A 37 24.50 15.50 32.03
N THR A 38 23.75 15.81 30.98
CA THR A 38 23.90 15.12 29.71
C THR A 38 25.32 15.42 29.24
N GLN A 39 26.24 14.49 29.51
CA GLN A 39 27.60 14.55 29.00
C GLN A 39 27.48 14.57 27.48
N ALA A 40 28.00 15.62 26.84
CA ALA A 40 28.08 15.65 25.39
C ALA A 40 28.94 14.45 24.95
N ASP A 41 28.39 13.65 24.05
CA ASP A 41 29.09 12.56 23.38
C ASP A 41 30.41 13.09 22.81
N LYS A 42 31.53 12.67 23.41
CA LYS A 42 32.86 13.12 23.01
C LYS A 42 33.33 12.23 21.86
N ASP A 43 33.57 12.83 20.70
CA ASP A 43 34.24 12.15 19.60
C ASP A 43 35.75 12.07 19.84
N VAL A 44 36.31 10.91 19.56
CA VAL A 44 37.73 10.59 19.69
C VAL A 44 38.25 9.94 18.41
N THR A 45 39.53 10.15 18.12
CA THR A 45 40.23 9.43 17.06
C THR A 45 41.13 8.37 17.70
N ASN A 46 40.85 7.09 17.46
CA ASN A 46 41.68 5.98 17.91
C ASN A 46 42.51 5.41 16.75
N SER A 47 43.72 4.93 17.06
CA SER A 47 44.54 4.11 16.16
C SER A 47 44.15 2.64 16.35
N VAL A 48 43.68 1.97 15.30
CA VAL A 48 43.24 0.57 15.40
C VAL A 48 44.30 -0.36 14.86
N THR A 49 44.73 -1.31 15.69
CA THR A 49 45.68 -2.36 15.33
C THR A 49 44.93 -3.69 15.20
N TYR A 50 45.21 -4.44 14.13
CA TYR A 50 44.44 -5.62 13.78
C TYR A 50 45.16 -6.92 14.16
N TYR A 51 44.40 -7.88 14.68
CA TYR A 51 44.88 -9.20 15.10
C TYR A 51 44.05 -10.28 14.43
N ASP A 52 44.64 -11.47 14.25
CA ASP A 52 43.90 -12.65 13.82
C ASP A 52 43.20 -13.34 15.00
N ARG A 53 42.47 -14.43 14.72
CA ARG A 53 41.76 -15.23 15.74
C ARG A 53 42.68 -15.86 16.80
N ALA A 54 43.98 -15.97 16.53
CA ALA A 54 44.96 -16.49 17.49
C ALA A 54 45.59 -15.35 18.33
N GLY A 55 45.14 -14.10 18.15
CA GLY A 55 45.70 -12.92 18.80
C GLY A 55 47.04 -12.48 18.22
N VAL A 56 47.42 -12.97 17.03
CA VAL A 56 48.64 -12.57 16.35
C VAL A 56 48.38 -11.29 15.55
N GLN A 57 49.23 -10.28 15.73
CA GLN A 57 49.08 -9.02 15.01
C GLN A 57 49.27 -9.25 13.50
N LEU A 58 48.28 -8.81 12.72
CA LEU A 58 48.34 -8.88 11.26
C LEU A 58 49.33 -7.85 10.73
N PRO A 59 50.03 -8.12 9.61
CA PRO A 59 50.97 -7.20 8.97
C PRO A 59 50.24 -6.08 8.19
N ILE A 60 49.22 -5.48 8.81
CA ILE A 60 48.40 -4.41 8.26
C ILE A 60 48.71 -3.13 9.07
N PRO A 61 49.00 -1.99 8.42
CA PRO A 61 49.24 -0.74 9.13
C PRO A 61 48.03 -0.34 10.00
N PRO A 62 48.24 0.23 11.20
CA PRO A 62 47.13 0.72 12.01
C PRO A 62 46.30 1.80 11.29
N THR A 63 44.98 1.73 11.43
CA THR A 63 44.06 2.70 10.81
C THR A 63 43.57 3.70 11.85
N LYS A 64 43.57 5.00 11.50
CA LYS A 64 42.94 6.01 12.35
C LYS A 64 41.44 6.09 12.06
N VAL A 65 40.61 5.84 13.05
CA VAL A 65 39.15 5.92 12.97
C VAL A 65 38.62 6.89 14.01
N THR A 66 37.57 7.64 13.66
CA THR A 66 36.94 8.62 14.55
C THR A 66 35.52 8.18 14.88
N GLY A 67 35.13 8.32 16.15
CA GLY A 67 33.79 8.04 16.60
C GLY A 67 33.59 8.43 18.06
N THR A 68 32.34 8.29 18.52
CA THR A 68 31.95 8.63 19.88
C THR A 68 32.48 7.60 20.88
N VAL A 69 33.06 8.05 22.00
CA VAL A 69 33.54 7.15 23.07
C VAL A 69 32.45 6.15 23.49
N GLY A 70 32.82 4.87 23.56
CA GLY A 70 31.91 3.77 23.91
C GLY A 70 31.08 3.22 22.74
N ALA A 71 31.02 3.91 21.59
CA ALA A 71 30.38 3.39 20.39
C ALA A 71 31.20 2.22 19.79
N PRO A 72 30.55 1.26 19.11
CA PRO A 72 31.25 0.13 18.49
C PRO A 72 32.10 0.57 17.30
N ILE A 73 33.30 -0.02 17.18
CA ILE A 73 34.17 0.13 16.01
C ILE A 73 33.80 -0.99 15.03
N THR A 74 33.12 -0.64 13.94
CA THR A 74 32.67 -1.60 12.90
C THR A 74 33.50 -1.54 11.62
N THR A 75 34.37 -0.53 11.48
CA THR A 75 35.20 -0.34 10.29
C THR A 75 36.47 -1.19 10.39
N VAL A 76 36.68 -2.03 9.38
CA VAL A 76 37.86 -2.88 9.23
C VAL A 76 38.45 -2.73 7.82
N PRO A 77 39.69 -3.17 7.56
CA PRO A 77 40.32 -3.08 6.25
C PRO A 77 39.55 -3.84 5.16
N ASP A 78 39.69 -3.40 3.91
CA ASP A 78 39.09 -4.07 2.76
C ASP A 78 39.49 -5.54 2.69
N GLY A 79 38.50 -6.41 2.45
CA GLY A 79 38.71 -7.87 2.42
C GLY A 79 38.68 -8.55 3.79
N TYR A 80 38.32 -7.84 4.86
CA TYR A 80 38.17 -8.40 6.21
C TYR A 80 36.80 -8.09 6.81
N THR A 81 36.46 -8.81 7.87
CA THR A 81 35.34 -8.55 8.77
C THR A 81 35.78 -8.81 10.22
N LEU A 82 35.03 -8.28 11.18
CA LEU A 82 35.20 -8.64 12.59
C LEU A 82 34.95 -10.15 12.81
N ILE A 83 35.69 -10.73 13.76
CA ILE A 83 35.44 -12.09 14.24
C ILE A 83 34.15 -12.13 15.08
N ASP A 84 33.47 -13.28 15.08
CA ASP A 84 32.28 -13.47 15.91
C ASP A 84 32.53 -13.18 17.39
N GLY A 85 31.63 -12.38 17.98
CA GLY A 85 31.69 -12.01 19.39
C GLY A 85 32.59 -10.81 19.68
N GLU A 86 33.42 -10.39 18.72
CA GLU A 86 34.31 -9.23 18.85
C GLU A 86 33.50 -7.92 18.89
N LYS A 87 33.71 -7.12 19.94
CA LYS A 87 32.93 -5.89 20.21
C LYS A 87 33.83 -4.73 20.62
N PRO A 88 34.75 -4.30 19.74
CA PRO A 88 35.66 -3.19 20.04
C PRO A 88 34.86 -1.89 20.12
N VAL A 89 35.28 -1.00 21.02
CA VAL A 89 34.63 0.31 21.22
C VAL A 89 35.66 1.43 21.21
N PHE A 90 35.24 2.64 20.84
CA PHE A 90 36.08 3.84 20.92
C PHE A 90 36.42 4.16 22.38
N THR A 91 37.67 4.56 22.64
CA THR A 91 38.19 4.81 24.00
C THR A 91 38.71 6.24 24.16
N ASP A 92 38.51 6.84 25.34
CA ASP A 92 38.96 8.21 25.67
C ASP A 92 40.46 8.31 26.05
N SER A 93 41.28 7.32 25.69
CA SER A 93 42.70 7.31 26.06
C SER A 93 43.52 8.28 25.20
N SER A 94 44.36 9.09 25.83
CA SER A 94 45.28 10.05 25.19
C SER A 94 46.37 9.39 24.33
N THR A 95 46.57 8.07 24.46
CA THR A 95 47.45 7.24 23.61
C THR A 95 46.66 6.32 22.66
N GLY A 96 45.34 6.50 22.58
CA GLY A 96 44.33 5.50 22.24
C GLY A 96 44.60 4.62 21.04
N SER A 97 45.28 3.50 21.30
CA SER A 97 45.35 2.35 20.40
C SER A 97 44.29 1.33 20.83
N VAL A 98 43.46 0.87 19.90
CA VAL A 98 42.47 -0.19 20.13
C VAL A 98 42.88 -1.41 19.32
N GLY A 99 42.99 -2.58 19.96
CA GLY A 99 43.19 -3.84 19.28
C GLY A 99 41.85 -4.39 18.80
N VAL A 100 41.82 -4.91 17.57
CA VAL A 100 40.60 -5.47 16.96
C VAL A 100 40.93 -6.80 16.29
N GLU A 101 40.17 -7.85 16.64
CA GLU A 101 40.29 -9.16 16.02
C GLU A 101 39.45 -9.25 14.72
N ILE A 102 40.12 -9.55 13.60
CA ILE A 102 39.50 -9.63 12.27
C ILE A 102 39.83 -10.96 11.59
N THR A 103 39.00 -11.30 10.61
CA THR A 103 39.18 -12.49 9.76
C THR A 103 38.94 -12.14 8.29
N PRO A 104 39.60 -12.83 7.33
CA PRO A 104 39.35 -12.61 5.91
C PRO A 104 37.88 -12.78 5.56
N MET A 105 37.38 -11.88 4.71
CA MET A 105 36.07 -11.98 4.11
C MET A 105 36.12 -13.00 2.97
N ILE A 106 35.29 -14.04 3.05
CA ILE A 106 35.23 -15.15 2.10
C ILE A 106 33.84 -15.29 1.49
N SER A 107 33.78 -16.00 0.37
CA SER A 107 32.54 -16.43 -0.29
C SER A 107 32.49 -17.95 -0.30
N VAL A 108 31.41 -18.54 0.20
CA VAL A 108 31.17 -19.98 0.19
C VAL A 108 29.94 -20.32 -0.64
N LYS A 109 29.90 -21.53 -1.17
CA LYS A 109 28.75 -22.04 -1.91
C LYS A 109 27.89 -22.91 -1.00
N VAL A 110 26.60 -22.60 -0.92
CA VAL A 110 25.61 -23.34 -0.15
C VAL A 110 24.59 -23.95 -1.08
N ASN A 111 24.46 -25.27 -1.04
CA ASN A 111 23.47 -26.04 -1.77
C ASN A 111 22.38 -26.45 -0.77
N PHE A 112 21.17 -25.91 -0.94
CA PHE A 112 20.00 -26.41 -0.25
C PHE A 112 19.55 -27.71 -0.92
N VAL A 113 19.46 -28.79 -0.14
CA VAL A 113 19.10 -30.12 -0.63
C VAL A 113 17.83 -30.62 0.06
N ASP A 114 16.95 -31.24 -0.71
CA ASP A 114 15.69 -31.79 -0.18
C ASP A 114 15.91 -33.10 0.59
N GLN A 115 14.82 -33.65 1.15
CA GLN A 115 14.83 -34.90 1.91
C GLN A 115 15.31 -36.13 1.11
N ASN A 116 15.36 -36.05 -0.23
CA ASN A 116 15.88 -37.09 -1.12
C ASN A 116 17.31 -36.78 -1.60
N ASN A 117 17.96 -35.79 -0.99
CA ASN A 117 19.28 -35.29 -1.36
C ASN A 117 19.32 -34.67 -2.77
N GLY A 118 18.16 -34.25 -3.29
CA GLY A 118 18.02 -33.52 -4.55
C GLY A 118 18.33 -32.05 -4.36
N LEU A 119 19.03 -31.43 -5.31
CA LEU A 119 19.35 -30.00 -5.26
C LEU A 119 18.08 -29.17 -5.42
N VAL A 120 17.77 -28.31 -4.44
CA VAL A 120 16.67 -27.34 -4.49
C VAL A 120 17.17 -26.01 -5.06
N LYS A 121 18.24 -25.46 -4.46
CA LYS A 121 18.82 -24.16 -4.84
C LYS A 121 20.27 -24.08 -4.40
N THR A 122 21.09 -23.39 -5.17
CA THR A 122 22.45 -22.99 -4.77
C THR A 122 22.51 -21.49 -4.53
N GLU A 123 23.17 -21.08 -3.46
CA GLU A 123 23.43 -19.68 -3.12
C GLU A 123 24.91 -19.47 -2.79
N THR A 124 25.36 -18.21 -2.92
CA THR A 124 26.69 -17.78 -2.46
C THR A 124 26.52 -16.92 -1.23
N ILE A 125 27.22 -17.30 -0.16
CA ILE A 125 27.16 -16.60 1.12
C ILE A 125 28.52 -15.97 1.39
N ASN A 126 28.51 -14.71 1.76
CA ASN A 126 29.71 -13.96 2.12
C ASN A 126 29.76 -13.80 3.64
N GLY A 127 30.92 -14.05 4.24
CA GLY A 127 31.16 -13.78 5.66
C GLY A 127 32.62 -13.97 6.04
N GLY A 128 32.93 -13.81 7.31
CA GLY A 128 34.29 -13.99 7.82
C GLY A 128 34.69 -15.45 7.90
N ASP A 129 35.94 -15.77 7.56
CA ASP A 129 36.47 -17.12 7.70
C ASP A 129 36.47 -17.55 9.18
N GLY A 130 35.92 -18.73 9.45
CA GLY A 130 35.66 -19.27 10.78
C GLY A 130 34.50 -18.62 11.54
N ASN A 131 33.79 -17.63 10.96
CA ASN A 131 32.58 -17.08 11.60
C ASN A 131 31.37 -17.98 11.33
N ALA A 132 30.47 -18.03 12.29
CA ALA A 132 29.16 -18.62 12.21
C ALA A 132 28.24 -17.77 11.33
N TYR A 133 27.57 -18.42 10.40
CA TYR A 133 26.49 -17.85 9.61
C TYR A 133 25.18 -18.55 9.97
N THR A 134 24.22 -17.78 10.47
CA THR A 134 22.87 -18.27 10.79
C THR A 134 21.92 -17.87 9.67
N PHE A 135 21.28 -18.87 9.06
CA PHE A 135 20.31 -18.66 8.00
C PHE A 135 19.05 -17.98 8.53
N SER A 136 18.76 -16.77 8.05
CA SER A 136 17.56 -16.00 8.41
C SER A 136 16.36 -16.32 7.52
N THR A 137 16.61 -16.84 6.31
CA THR A 137 15.59 -17.20 5.33
C THR A 137 15.96 -18.50 4.64
N LEU A 138 14.96 -19.18 4.09
CA LEU A 138 15.11 -20.37 3.27
C LEU A 138 14.66 -20.08 1.83
N PRO A 139 15.06 -20.90 0.85
CA PRO A 139 14.43 -20.89 -0.47
C PRO A 139 12.90 -20.98 -0.36
N ALA A 140 12.20 -20.32 -1.28
CA ALA A 140 10.74 -20.35 -1.30
C ALA A 140 10.22 -21.80 -1.41
N GLY A 141 9.23 -22.14 -0.59
CA GLY A 141 8.67 -23.49 -0.52
C GLY A 141 9.52 -24.50 0.26
N CYS A 142 10.43 -24.02 1.10
CA CYS A 142 11.21 -24.86 2.01
C CYS A 142 10.92 -24.52 3.46
N SER A 143 10.91 -25.56 4.30
CA SER A 143 10.95 -25.45 5.76
C SER A 143 12.19 -26.15 6.31
N TRP A 144 12.52 -25.86 7.57
CA TRP A 144 13.60 -26.56 8.25
C TRP A 144 13.13 -27.93 8.73
N PRO A 145 13.95 -28.98 8.56
CA PRO A 145 13.75 -30.23 9.27
C PRO A 145 13.70 -29.99 10.78
N LYS A 146 12.93 -30.81 11.50
CA LYS A 146 12.59 -30.62 12.92
C LYS A 146 13.80 -30.30 13.82
N ASP A 147 14.92 -31.00 13.59
CA ASP A 147 16.14 -30.90 14.39
C ASP A 147 17.31 -30.29 13.60
N ALA A 148 17.00 -29.50 12.57
CA ALA A 148 18.03 -28.91 11.70
C ALA A 148 18.90 -27.88 12.43
N ASN A 149 20.21 -27.98 12.23
CA ASN A 149 21.14 -26.92 12.59
C ASN A 149 21.02 -25.78 11.55
N LYS A 150 20.64 -24.60 12.01
CA LYS A 150 20.43 -23.40 11.18
C LYS A 150 21.68 -22.54 11.06
N THR A 151 22.81 -23.03 11.53
CA THR A 151 24.07 -22.31 11.55
C THR A 151 25.17 -23.17 10.93
N ILE A 152 26.00 -22.55 10.10
CA ILE A 152 27.24 -23.13 9.57
C ILE A 152 28.42 -22.27 10.02
N THR A 153 29.59 -22.87 10.22
CA THR A 153 30.84 -22.12 10.33
C THR A 153 31.42 -21.99 8.93
N LEU A 154 31.64 -20.76 8.46
CA LEU A 154 32.16 -20.46 7.14
C LEU A 154 33.64 -20.84 7.06
N GLU A 155 34.05 -21.52 6.00
CA GLU A 155 35.42 -21.97 5.77
C GLU A 155 35.78 -21.73 4.30
N ALA A 156 36.95 -21.14 4.06
CA ALA A 156 37.40 -20.80 2.71
C ALA A 156 37.43 -22.03 1.78
N GLY A 157 36.76 -21.93 0.63
CA GLY A 157 36.73 -22.99 -0.38
C GLY A 157 35.80 -24.17 -0.07
N LYS A 158 35.08 -24.15 1.08
CA LYS A 158 34.14 -25.21 1.44
C LYS A 158 32.79 -25.01 0.76
N GLU A 159 32.21 -26.13 0.29
CA GLU A 159 30.81 -26.19 -0.12
C GLU A 159 29.97 -26.83 0.98
N TYR A 160 28.79 -26.27 1.24
CA TYR A 160 27.86 -26.77 2.26
C TYR A 160 26.62 -27.34 1.61
N ASN A 161 26.18 -28.51 2.06
CA ASN A 161 24.87 -29.05 1.73
C ASN A 161 23.96 -28.88 2.96
N VAL A 162 22.95 -28.03 2.83
CA VAL A 162 22.04 -27.68 3.92
C VAL A 162 20.70 -28.38 3.68
N PRO A 163 20.27 -29.31 4.55
CA PRO A 163 19.03 -30.04 4.36
C PRO A 163 17.82 -29.15 4.62
N VAL A 164 16.83 -29.22 3.74
CA VAL A 164 15.54 -28.54 3.83
C VAL A 164 14.41 -29.51 3.51
N ASP A 165 13.25 -29.31 4.12
CA ASP A 165 12.04 -30.03 3.75
C ASP A 165 11.29 -29.25 2.66
N ARG A 166 10.94 -29.91 1.56
CA ARG A 166 10.09 -29.30 0.53
C ARG A 166 8.64 -29.26 1.02
N GLN A 167 8.07 -28.05 1.04
CA GLN A 167 6.67 -27.84 1.36
C GLN A 167 5.77 -28.14 0.16
N VAL A 168 4.53 -28.53 0.45
CA VAL A 168 3.47 -28.65 -0.55
C VAL A 168 3.20 -27.25 -1.11
N SER A 169 3.36 -27.08 -2.41
CA SER A 169 3.12 -25.80 -3.09
C SER A 169 1.82 -25.87 -3.89
N ASN A 170 1.01 -24.82 -3.83
CA ASN A 170 -0.11 -24.62 -4.75
C ASN A 170 0.01 -23.25 -5.43
N THR A 171 -0.28 -23.21 -6.73
CA THR A 171 -0.44 -21.95 -7.47
C THR A 171 -1.86 -21.46 -7.31
N VAL A 172 -2.05 -20.21 -6.91
CA VAL A 172 -3.36 -19.56 -6.86
C VAL A 172 -3.46 -18.60 -8.03
N ILE A 173 -4.48 -18.79 -8.86
CA ILE A 173 -4.84 -17.87 -9.95
C ILE A 173 -6.03 -17.05 -9.51
N PHE A 174 -5.87 -15.75 -9.50
CA PHE A 174 -6.96 -14.80 -9.25
C PHE A 174 -7.67 -14.50 -10.55
N LYS A 175 -8.98 -14.68 -10.58
CA LYS A 175 -9.82 -14.38 -11.75
C LYS A 175 -10.98 -13.49 -11.40
N THR A 176 -11.34 -12.58 -12.30
CA THR A 176 -12.61 -11.87 -12.22
C THR A 176 -13.78 -12.82 -12.52
N SER A 177 -15.01 -12.38 -12.26
CA SER A 177 -16.23 -13.16 -12.53
C SER A 177 -16.41 -13.55 -13.99
N ASP A 178 -15.75 -12.84 -14.91
CA ASP A 178 -15.73 -13.17 -16.34
C ASP A 178 -14.52 -14.01 -16.79
N ALA A 179 -13.84 -14.64 -15.82
CA ALA A 179 -12.70 -15.53 -16.01
C ALA A 179 -11.42 -14.86 -16.53
N THR A 180 -11.35 -13.52 -16.57
CA THR A 180 -10.11 -12.79 -16.84
C THR A 180 -9.14 -12.97 -15.68
N GLU A 181 -7.88 -13.25 -15.98
CA GLU A 181 -6.84 -13.40 -14.96
C GLU A 181 -6.39 -12.03 -14.44
N ALA A 182 -6.49 -11.84 -13.12
CA ALA A 182 -6.06 -10.63 -12.41
C ALA A 182 -4.65 -10.75 -11.84
N GLY A 183 -4.16 -11.98 -11.63
CA GLY A 183 -2.80 -12.23 -11.15
C GLY A 183 -2.63 -13.65 -10.63
N ARG A 184 -1.42 -13.95 -10.15
CA ARG A 184 -1.05 -15.25 -9.58
C ARG A 184 -0.18 -15.09 -8.35
N THR A 185 -0.27 -16.06 -7.45
CA THR A 185 0.66 -16.20 -6.32
C THR A 185 0.91 -17.68 -6.04
N GLN A 186 1.88 -17.97 -5.17
CA GLN A 186 2.11 -19.31 -4.64
C GLN A 186 1.87 -19.31 -3.14
N VAL A 187 1.30 -20.41 -2.66
CA VAL A 187 1.12 -20.71 -1.24
C VAL A 187 1.80 -22.03 -0.92
N PHE A 188 2.29 -22.14 0.31
CA PHE A 188 3.05 -23.28 0.79
C PHE A 188 2.53 -23.74 2.15
N GLY A 189 2.73 -25.03 2.44
CA GLY A 189 2.47 -25.60 3.76
C GLY A 189 3.07 -27.00 3.87
N ASP A 190 3.05 -27.56 5.07
CA ASP A 190 3.83 -28.76 5.38
C ASP A 190 3.20 -30.03 4.77
N LYS A 191 1.87 -30.05 4.61
CA LYS A 191 1.14 -31.18 4.03
C LYS A 191 -0.13 -30.79 3.29
N VAL A 192 -0.62 -31.73 2.47
CA VAL A 192 -1.94 -31.64 1.83
C VAL A 192 -3.02 -31.57 2.91
N GLY A 193 -3.98 -30.67 2.74
CA GLY A 193 -5.06 -30.43 3.69
C GLY A 193 -4.77 -29.33 4.73
N ASP A 194 -3.56 -28.77 4.77
CA ASP A 194 -3.27 -27.63 5.64
C ASP A 194 -4.08 -26.40 5.21
N LYS A 195 -4.52 -25.61 6.19
CA LYS A 195 -5.19 -24.33 5.95
C LYS A 195 -4.15 -23.22 5.81
N VAL A 196 -4.23 -22.44 4.75
CA VAL A 196 -3.36 -21.30 4.48
C VAL A 196 -4.21 -20.07 4.24
N THR A 197 -3.86 -18.96 4.88
CA THR A 197 -4.53 -17.67 4.69
C THR A 197 -3.62 -16.77 3.85
N LEU A 198 -4.13 -16.27 2.71
CA LEU A 198 -3.41 -15.32 1.88
C LEU A 198 -3.20 -14.01 2.64
N THR A 199 -1.98 -13.49 2.56
CA THR A 199 -1.66 -12.14 3.02
C THR A 199 -2.17 -11.10 2.01
N ALA A 200 -2.28 -9.84 2.45
CA ALA A 200 -2.69 -8.74 1.58
C ALA A 200 -1.77 -8.59 0.35
N ASP A 201 -0.46 -8.77 0.53
CA ASP A 201 0.53 -8.67 -0.55
C ASP A 201 0.45 -9.80 -1.57
N GLN A 202 -0.16 -10.93 -1.21
CA GLN A 202 -0.39 -12.05 -2.12
C GLN A 202 -1.65 -11.85 -2.98
N ILE A 203 -2.52 -10.89 -2.64
CA ILE A 203 -3.70 -10.54 -3.43
C ILE A 203 -3.31 -9.44 -4.43
N PRO A 204 -3.69 -9.53 -5.72
CA PRO A 204 -3.35 -8.51 -6.71
C PRO A 204 -3.84 -7.12 -6.29
N ALA A 205 -2.96 -6.12 -6.38
CA ALA A 205 -3.29 -4.74 -6.03
C ALA A 205 -4.51 -4.24 -6.83
N GLY A 206 -5.41 -3.53 -6.15
CA GLY A 206 -6.66 -3.07 -6.75
C GLY A 206 -7.73 -4.15 -6.88
N TYR A 207 -7.61 -5.27 -6.15
CA TYR A 207 -8.66 -6.30 -6.06
C TYR A 207 -8.98 -6.66 -4.61
N THR A 208 -10.15 -7.25 -4.40
CA THR A 208 -10.63 -7.83 -3.14
C THR A 208 -11.09 -9.26 -3.34
N VAL A 209 -11.03 -10.07 -2.28
CA VAL A 209 -11.47 -11.47 -2.25
C VAL A 209 -12.60 -11.64 -1.24
N ILE A 210 -13.50 -12.60 -1.47
CA ILE A 210 -14.57 -12.94 -0.52
C ILE A 210 -14.00 -13.69 0.68
N SER A 211 -13.04 -14.58 0.42
CA SER A 211 -12.27 -15.32 1.42
C SER A 211 -10.82 -15.39 0.97
N ASN A 212 -9.92 -15.19 1.92
CA ASN A 212 -8.48 -15.35 1.76
C ASN A 212 -7.98 -16.69 2.31
N ASP A 213 -8.85 -17.55 2.82
CA ASP A 213 -8.50 -18.87 3.33
C ASP A 213 -8.54 -19.92 2.21
N LEU A 214 -7.51 -20.75 2.16
CA LEU A 214 -7.39 -21.90 1.27
C LEU A 214 -7.08 -23.14 2.06
N THR A 215 -7.40 -24.29 1.46
CA THR A 215 -6.88 -25.59 1.90
C THR A 215 -5.91 -26.09 0.83
N LEU A 216 -4.71 -26.47 1.23
CA LEU A 216 -3.71 -26.98 0.29
C LEU A 216 -4.17 -28.31 -0.32
N GLN A 217 -4.02 -28.40 -1.64
CA GLN A 217 -4.26 -29.61 -2.42
C GLN A 217 -2.92 -30.28 -2.73
N SER A 218 -2.89 -31.29 -3.60
CA SER A 218 -1.64 -31.98 -3.98
C SER A 218 -0.53 -31.00 -4.41
N ASP A 219 0.73 -31.39 -4.21
CA ASP A 219 1.87 -30.56 -4.59
C ASP A 219 1.82 -30.18 -6.08
N GLY A 220 2.20 -28.93 -6.37
CA GLY A 220 2.15 -28.32 -7.71
C GLY A 220 0.74 -27.99 -8.23
N ASN A 221 -0.32 -28.21 -7.46
CA ASN A 221 -1.67 -28.01 -7.96
C ASN A 221 -2.03 -26.53 -8.15
N THR A 222 -3.02 -26.26 -8.99
CA THR A 222 -3.56 -24.93 -9.24
C THR A 222 -4.95 -24.77 -8.65
N GLN A 223 -5.15 -23.71 -7.88
CA GLN A 223 -6.44 -23.29 -7.34
C GLN A 223 -6.86 -21.96 -7.96
N MET A 224 -8.16 -21.71 -8.08
CA MET A 224 -8.71 -20.46 -8.60
C MET A 224 -9.51 -19.73 -7.53
N ILE A 225 -9.25 -18.43 -7.37
CA ILE A 225 -10.02 -17.55 -6.49
C ILE A 225 -10.69 -16.48 -7.34
N THR A 226 -11.98 -16.26 -7.11
CA THR A 226 -12.71 -15.15 -7.73
C THR A 226 -12.39 -13.86 -6.98
N VAL A 227 -11.99 -12.83 -7.72
CA VAL A 227 -11.67 -11.51 -7.20
C VAL A 227 -12.58 -10.44 -7.78
N THR A 228 -12.84 -9.39 -6.99
CA THR A 228 -13.56 -8.21 -7.43
C THR A 228 -12.58 -7.06 -7.58
N LYS A 229 -12.59 -6.38 -8.73
CA LYS A 229 -11.76 -5.19 -8.92
C LYS A 229 -12.26 -4.08 -8.00
N ASN A 230 -11.36 -3.51 -7.22
CA ASN A 230 -11.61 -2.29 -6.46
C ASN A 230 -11.73 -1.16 -7.47
N VAL A 231 -12.86 -0.45 -7.45
CA VAL A 231 -13.09 0.67 -8.36
C VAL A 231 -13.07 1.93 -7.52
N GLU A 232 -12.05 2.76 -7.75
CA GLU A 232 -11.95 4.08 -7.16
C GLU A 232 -13.06 4.99 -7.71
N GLY A 233 -13.47 5.99 -6.93
CA GLY A 233 -14.52 6.91 -7.36
C GLY A 233 -15.95 6.37 -7.25
N ILE A 234 -16.15 5.31 -6.46
CA ILE A 234 -17.50 4.96 -5.96
C ILE A 234 -17.80 5.83 -4.74
N THR A 235 -18.84 6.66 -4.84
CA THR A 235 -19.32 7.51 -3.74
C THR A 235 -20.78 7.20 -3.43
N PRO A 236 -21.23 7.31 -2.17
CA PRO A 236 -22.65 7.23 -1.84
C PRO A 236 -23.52 8.16 -2.69
N PHE A 237 -24.59 7.60 -3.26
CA PHE A 237 -25.60 8.33 -4.02
C PHE A 237 -26.95 7.63 -3.85
N THR A 238 -27.68 8.03 -2.83
CA THR A 238 -29.00 7.51 -2.49
C THR A 238 -30.09 8.40 -3.09
N ALA A 239 -30.74 7.89 -4.13
CA ALA A 239 -31.77 8.59 -4.88
C ALA A 239 -32.83 7.61 -5.40
N THR A 240 -33.93 8.14 -5.93
CA THR A 240 -34.78 7.44 -6.88
C THR A 240 -34.54 8.05 -8.26
N VAL A 241 -34.16 7.23 -9.24
CA VAL A 241 -33.93 7.63 -10.62
C VAL A 241 -35.00 7.02 -11.53
N ARG A 242 -35.44 7.75 -12.54
CA ARG A 242 -36.39 7.29 -13.56
C ARG A 242 -35.70 7.07 -14.87
N VAL A 243 -35.89 5.90 -15.46
CA VAL A 243 -35.42 5.58 -16.82
C VAL A 243 -36.16 6.46 -17.83
N GLY A 244 -35.44 6.92 -18.86
CA GLY A 244 -36.03 7.69 -19.95
C GLY A 244 -37.11 6.93 -20.74
N LYS A 245 -37.52 7.52 -21.87
CA LYS A 245 -38.61 6.99 -22.72
C LYS A 245 -38.29 5.65 -23.42
N SER A 246 -37.04 5.19 -23.34
CA SER A 246 -36.59 3.94 -23.93
C SER A 246 -35.90 3.10 -22.85
N ALA A 247 -36.02 1.78 -22.97
CA ALA A 247 -35.29 0.85 -22.12
C ALA A 247 -33.77 1.11 -22.17
N THR A 248 -33.07 0.86 -21.07
CA THR A 248 -31.63 1.14 -20.97
C THR A 248 -30.83 -0.06 -20.46
N THR A 249 -29.64 -0.21 -21.03
CA THR A 249 -28.67 -1.27 -20.68
C THR A 249 -28.05 -1.01 -19.31
N LEU A 250 -27.84 -2.09 -18.56
CA LEU A 250 -27.10 -2.10 -17.30
C LEU A 250 -25.66 -2.51 -17.53
N TYR A 251 -24.78 -2.07 -16.64
CA TYR A 251 -23.35 -2.35 -16.70
C TYR A 251 -22.89 -2.92 -15.36
N THR A 252 -21.84 -3.72 -15.40
CA THR A 252 -21.09 -4.13 -14.22
C THR A 252 -20.17 -2.99 -13.76
N VAL A 253 -19.58 -3.13 -12.57
CA VAL A 253 -18.71 -2.10 -11.97
C VAL A 253 -17.44 -1.81 -12.81
N ASP A 254 -17.02 -2.77 -13.64
CA ASP A 254 -15.91 -2.67 -14.59
C ASP A 254 -16.34 -2.17 -16.00
N GLY A 255 -17.62 -1.85 -16.19
CA GLY A 255 -18.13 -1.25 -17.43
C GLY A 255 -18.57 -2.25 -18.50
N LYS A 256 -18.73 -3.53 -18.17
CA LYS A 256 -19.23 -4.55 -19.10
C LYS A 256 -20.75 -4.52 -19.17
N ALA A 257 -21.31 -4.52 -20.37
CA ALA A 257 -22.76 -4.53 -20.56
C ALA A 257 -23.38 -5.85 -20.08
N ILE A 258 -24.45 -5.74 -19.30
CA ILE A 258 -25.29 -6.87 -18.88
C ILE A 258 -26.31 -7.13 -19.98
N THR A 259 -26.26 -8.32 -20.60
CA THR A 259 -27.13 -8.70 -21.72
C THR A 259 -28.35 -9.52 -21.30
N SER A 260 -28.37 -10.04 -20.06
CA SER A 260 -29.46 -10.87 -19.54
C SER A 260 -30.69 -10.06 -19.11
N ARG A 261 -30.55 -8.75 -18.87
CA ARG A 261 -31.66 -7.86 -18.50
C ARG A 261 -31.37 -6.38 -18.79
N LEU A 262 -32.43 -5.58 -18.80
CA LEU A 262 -32.43 -4.13 -18.98
C LEU A 262 -33.40 -3.47 -18.00
N LEU A 263 -33.30 -2.15 -17.82
CA LEU A 263 -34.35 -1.40 -17.12
C LEU A 263 -35.41 -0.91 -18.11
N GLY A 264 -36.68 -1.13 -17.78
CA GLY A 264 -37.81 -0.72 -18.62
C GLY A 264 -37.96 0.80 -18.72
N ALA A 265 -38.51 1.27 -19.84
CA ALA A 265 -38.80 2.70 -20.04
C ALA A 265 -39.73 3.25 -18.94
N ASN A 266 -39.46 4.46 -18.48
CA ASN A 266 -40.23 5.17 -17.44
C ASN A 266 -40.32 4.44 -16.07
N SER A 267 -39.47 3.43 -15.83
CA SER A 267 -39.42 2.74 -14.53
C SER A 267 -38.56 3.49 -13.51
N ASP A 268 -38.93 3.39 -12.22
CA ASP A 268 -38.24 4.05 -11.11
C ASP A 268 -37.37 3.07 -10.32
N TRP A 269 -36.15 3.49 -9.99
CA TRP A 269 -35.16 2.65 -9.31
C TRP A 269 -34.48 3.41 -8.19
N LYS A 270 -34.33 2.75 -7.04
CA LYS A 270 -33.50 3.27 -5.96
C LYS A 270 -32.03 3.07 -6.30
N THR A 271 -31.21 4.05 -5.93
CA THR A 271 -29.76 3.98 -6.07
C THR A 271 -29.08 3.93 -4.71
N ALA A 272 -27.89 3.34 -4.66
CA ALA A 272 -27.07 3.33 -3.45
C ALA A 272 -25.77 4.14 -3.62
N ASN A 273 -25.17 4.06 -4.81
CA ASN A 273 -23.85 4.61 -5.09
C ASN A 273 -23.78 5.23 -6.49
N LYS A 274 -22.82 6.13 -6.69
CA LYS A 274 -22.39 6.69 -7.97
C LYS A 274 -20.99 6.18 -8.27
N LEU A 275 -20.74 5.84 -9.52
CA LEU A 275 -19.43 5.46 -10.05
C LEU A 275 -19.07 6.41 -11.19
N VAL A 276 -17.84 6.90 -11.24
CA VAL A 276 -17.30 7.57 -12.44
C VAL A 276 -16.29 6.63 -13.11
N LEU A 277 -16.66 6.08 -14.25
CA LEU A 277 -15.84 5.16 -15.03
C LEU A 277 -15.55 5.76 -16.40
N ASN A 278 -14.27 5.93 -16.75
CA ASN A 278 -13.83 6.54 -18.02
C ASN A 278 -14.50 7.90 -18.32
N GLY A 279 -14.64 8.73 -17.29
CA GLY A 279 -15.28 10.05 -17.38
C GLY A 279 -16.82 10.03 -17.50
N LYS A 280 -17.45 8.85 -17.45
CA LYS A 280 -18.91 8.69 -17.47
C LYS A 280 -19.43 8.33 -16.09
N ALA A 281 -20.52 8.97 -15.68
CA ALA A 281 -21.18 8.68 -14.42
C ALA A 281 -22.21 7.55 -14.56
N TYR A 282 -22.29 6.70 -13.55
CA TYR A 282 -23.24 5.60 -13.43
C TYR A 282 -23.84 5.58 -12.02
N TYR A 283 -25.05 5.06 -11.88
CA TYR A 283 -25.72 4.86 -10.59
C TYR A 283 -25.98 3.38 -10.33
N GLN A 284 -25.64 2.92 -9.13
CA GLN A 284 -25.87 1.53 -8.73
C GLN A 284 -27.35 1.31 -8.40
N VAL A 285 -28.01 0.43 -9.13
CA VAL A 285 -29.43 0.08 -8.94
C VAL A 285 -29.64 -1.33 -8.37
N ALA A 286 -28.58 -2.14 -8.32
CA ALA A 286 -28.52 -3.44 -7.64
C ALA A 286 -27.06 -3.77 -7.24
N THR A 287 -26.84 -4.85 -6.49
CA THR A 287 -25.53 -5.22 -5.91
C THR A 287 -24.36 -5.11 -6.89
N THR A 288 -24.53 -5.53 -8.14
CA THR A 288 -23.48 -5.53 -9.16
C THR A 288 -23.85 -4.76 -10.42
N GLU A 289 -24.92 -3.96 -10.38
CA GLU A 289 -25.52 -3.40 -11.60
C GLU A 289 -25.68 -1.89 -11.55
N TRP A 290 -25.24 -1.28 -12.64
CA TRP A 290 -25.04 0.15 -12.77
C TRP A 290 -25.75 0.67 -14.02
N VAL A 291 -26.57 1.70 -13.87
CA VAL A 291 -27.23 2.39 -14.99
C VAL A 291 -26.45 3.65 -15.36
N PRO A 292 -26.23 3.97 -16.65
CA PRO A 292 -25.61 5.23 -17.04
C PRO A 292 -26.44 6.44 -16.58
N ALA A 293 -25.79 7.41 -15.95
CA ALA A 293 -26.46 8.58 -15.37
C ALA A 293 -27.14 9.46 -16.44
N ASP A 294 -26.67 9.43 -17.69
CA ASP A 294 -27.26 10.15 -18.83
C ASP A 294 -28.52 9.49 -19.41
N LYS A 295 -28.87 8.27 -18.94
CA LYS A 295 -30.08 7.53 -19.35
C LYS A 295 -31.21 7.59 -18.34
N VAL A 296 -30.98 8.25 -17.21
CA VAL A 296 -31.95 8.37 -16.13
C VAL A 296 -32.05 9.81 -15.64
N THR A 297 -33.19 10.16 -15.05
CA THR A 297 -33.39 11.44 -14.38
C THR A 297 -33.60 11.22 -12.89
N VAL A 298 -32.95 12.01 -12.03
CA VAL A 298 -33.16 11.96 -10.58
C VAL A 298 -34.57 12.49 -10.26
N VAL A 299 -35.40 11.65 -9.65
CA VAL A 299 -36.78 11.98 -9.23
C VAL A 299 -36.81 12.47 -7.78
N SER A 300 -36.00 11.86 -6.91
CA SER A 300 -35.83 12.24 -5.51
C SER A 300 -34.44 11.85 -5.01
N GLN A 301 -33.92 12.53 -3.99
CA GLN A 301 -32.61 12.26 -3.40
C GLN A 301 -32.66 12.47 -1.88
N THR A 302 -31.79 11.78 -1.13
CA THR A 302 -31.59 12.05 0.31
C THR A 302 -30.42 13.03 0.52
N ASN A 303 -30.32 13.59 1.74
CA ASN A 303 -29.26 14.54 2.10
C ASN A 303 -27.90 13.89 2.37
N GLU A 304 -27.79 12.56 2.27
CA GLU A 304 -26.60 11.77 2.62
C GLU A 304 -25.67 11.54 1.41
N ASN A 305 -25.87 12.27 0.31
CA ASN A 305 -25.03 12.19 -0.88
C ASN A 305 -23.77 13.02 -0.69
N THR A 306 -22.59 12.41 -0.88
CA THR A 306 -21.28 13.06 -0.69
C THR A 306 -20.62 13.52 -1.99
N ASP A 307 -21.31 13.39 -3.13
CA ASP A 307 -20.84 13.82 -4.44
C ASP A 307 -20.99 15.34 -4.60
N THR A 308 -20.01 16.08 -4.06
CA THR A 308 -19.92 17.54 -4.12
C THR A 308 -19.15 18.05 -5.33
N ASN A 309 -18.99 17.24 -6.39
CA ASN A 309 -18.34 17.65 -7.64
C ASN A 309 -19.20 18.70 -8.36
N SER A 310 -19.11 19.95 -7.89
CA SER A 310 -19.76 21.11 -8.46
C SER A 310 -18.70 22.20 -8.61
N THR A 311 -18.04 22.22 -9.77
CA THR A 311 -17.34 23.42 -10.20
C THR A 311 -18.38 24.39 -10.74
N ALA A 312 -18.50 25.55 -10.10
CA ALA A 312 -19.36 26.61 -10.60
C ALA A 312 -18.83 27.13 -11.95
N GLU A 313 -19.63 26.98 -12.99
CA GLU A 313 -19.37 27.47 -14.34
C GLU A 313 -20.13 28.77 -14.58
N LYS A 314 -19.73 29.54 -15.60
CA LYS A 314 -20.50 30.71 -16.02
C LYS A 314 -21.88 30.27 -16.53
N ALA A 315 -22.94 30.92 -16.07
CA ALA A 315 -24.29 30.60 -16.52
C ALA A 315 -24.45 30.79 -18.05
N ASP A 316 -25.13 29.84 -18.69
CA ASP A 316 -25.53 29.92 -20.11
C ASP A 316 -26.80 30.76 -20.33
N ARG A 317 -27.42 31.25 -19.24
CA ARG A 317 -28.56 32.17 -19.24
C ARG A 317 -28.22 33.38 -18.40
N LYS A 318 -28.71 34.57 -18.79
CA LYS A 318 -28.60 35.78 -17.95
C LYS A 318 -29.74 35.90 -16.93
N THR A 319 -30.88 35.31 -17.27
CA THR A 319 -32.10 35.38 -16.47
C THR A 319 -32.84 34.05 -16.57
N VAL A 320 -33.41 33.60 -15.46
CA VAL A 320 -34.22 32.39 -15.34
C VAL A 320 -35.57 32.74 -14.71
N THR A 321 -36.66 32.19 -15.23
CA THR A 321 -38.02 32.46 -14.74
C THR A 321 -38.61 31.19 -14.15
N THR A 322 -39.11 31.25 -12.92
CA THR A 322 -39.74 30.08 -12.27
C THR A 322 -41.04 29.67 -12.98
N LYS A 323 -41.43 28.40 -12.82
CA LYS A 323 -42.73 27.92 -13.26
C LYS A 323 -43.89 28.66 -12.57
N ASN A 324 -45.09 28.53 -13.12
CA ASN A 324 -46.33 29.03 -12.51
C ASN A 324 -46.80 28.10 -11.37
N VAL A 325 -46.00 28.02 -10.31
CA VAL A 325 -46.27 27.28 -9.06
C VAL A 325 -46.07 28.21 -7.88
N ASP A 326 -46.90 28.09 -6.84
CA ASP A 326 -46.90 29.04 -5.71
C ASP A 326 -45.57 29.12 -4.96
N TYR A 327 -44.79 28.02 -4.98
CA TYR A 327 -43.51 27.92 -4.30
C TYR A 327 -42.50 27.13 -5.15
N THR A 328 -41.34 27.73 -5.40
CA THR A 328 -40.19 27.05 -6.02
C THR A 328 -39.04 26.97 -5.01
N PRO A 329 -38.59 25.76 -4.62
CA PRO A 329 -37.53 25.59 -3.63
C PRO A 329 -36.16 26.06 -4.15
N LEU A 330 -35.32 26.50 -3.20
CA LEU A 330 -33.91 26.83 -3.43
C LEU A 330 -33.01 25.79 -2.78
N TYR A 331 -31.79 25.66 -3.28
CA TYR A 331 -30.79 24.70 -2.81
C TYR A 331 -29.47 25.40 -2.54
N ASP A 332 -28.69 24.91 -1.58
CA ASP A 332 -27.33 25.41 -1.36
C ASP A 332 -26.33 24.79 -2.34
N GLY A 333 -25.07 25.23 -2.29
CA GLY A 333 -24.00 24.74 -3.16
C GLY A 333 -23.68 23.24 -3.01
N ASN A 334 -24.22 22.59 -1.98
CA ASN A 334 -24.12 21.15 -1.74
C ASN A 334 -25.43 20.41 -2.09
N GLY A 335 -26.44 21.12 -2.60
CA GLY A 335 -27.71 20.55 -3.02
C GLY A 335 -28.70 20.30 -1.88
N LYS A 336 -28.44 20.83 -0.68
CA LYS A 336 -29.38 20.80 0.45
C LYS A 336 -30.43 21.89 0.25
N GLN A 337 -31.71 21.55 0.44
CA GLN A 337 -32.78 22.52 0.30
C GLN A 337 -32.69 23.62 1.36
N VAL A 338 -32.80 24.86 0.91
CA VAL A 338 -32.95 26.05 1.77
C VAL A 338 -34.39 26.04 2.30
N SER A 339 -34.55 25.85 3.61
CA SER A 339 -35.87 25.61 4.23
C SER A 339 -36.63 26.87 4.61
N ASN A 340 -35.95 28.02 4.71
CA ASN A 340 -36.52 29.27 5.21
C ASN A 340 -37.04 30.21 4.11
N ARG A 341 -36.83 29.89 2.83
CA ARG A 341 -37.27 30.74 1.70
C ARG A 341 -37.38 29.95 0.39
N GLY A 342 -38.03 30.56 -0.59
CA GLY A 342 -38.14 30.07 -1.96
C GLY A 342 -38.55 31.19 -2.90
N LEU A 343 -38.74 30.87 -4.17
CA LEU A 343 -39.10 31.83 -5.20
C LEU A 343 -40.60 31.75 -5.52
N GLY A 344 -41.22 32.90 -5.78
CA GLY A 344 -42.64 32.97 -6.13
C GLY A 344 -42.92 32.55 -7.57
N LYS A 345 -44.20 32.32 -7.89
CA LYS A 345 -44.66 31.93 -9.23
C LYS A 345 -44.24 32.92 -10.32
N SER A 346 -43.80 32.39 -11.46
CA SER A 346 -43.49 33.17 -12.68
C SER A 346 -42.56 34.36 -12.44
N SER A 347 -41.63 34.25 -11.48
CA SER A 347 -40.71 35.32 -11.11
C SER A 347 -39.37 35.17 -11.82
N ALA A 348 -38.81 36.28 -12.30
CA ALA A 348 -37.56 36.31 -13.06
C ALA A 348 -36.36 36.67 -12.16
N TRP A 349 -35.26 35.93 -12.31
CA TRP A 349 -34.06 36.04 -11.48
C TRP A 349 -32.81 36.12 -12.34
N ALA A 350 -31.92 37.06 -12.03
CA ALA A 350 -30.60 37.11 -12.64
C ALA A 350 -29.78 35.89 -12.21
N THR A 351 -28.96 35.38 -13.13
CA THR A 351 -28.02 34.30 -12.83
C THR A 351 -26.68 34.57 -13.49
N ASP A 352 -25.62 34.26 -12.76
CA ASP A 352 -24.23 34.49 -13.17
C ASP A 352 -23.43 33.20 -13.25
N GLN A 353 -23.81 32.20 -12.45
CA GLN A 353 -23.20 30.88 -12.42
C GLN A 353 -24.23 29.77 -12.58
N MET A 354 -23.81 28.69 -13.23
CA MET A 354 -24.50 27.41 -13.21
C MET A 354 -23.57 26.35 -12.64
N GLN A 355 -24.13 25.33 -12.01
CA GLN A 355 -23.33 24.20 -11.58
C GLN A 355 -24.16 22.93 -11.61
N THR A 356 -23.46 21.80 -11.63
CA THR A 356 -24.09 20.50 -11.58
C THR A 356 -23.89 19.93 -10.19
N ILE A 357 -24.95 19.85 -9.40
CA ILE A 357 -24.91 19.25 -8.06
C ILE A 357 -25.62 17.92 -8.16
N ASN A 358 -24.97 16.82 -7.76
CA ASN A 358 -25.61 15.50 -7.81
C ASN A 358 -26.15 15.16 -9.23
N ASN A 359 -25.42 15.57 -10.28
CA ASN A 359 -25.80 15.46 -11.70
C ASN A 359 -27.08 16.19 -12.14
N VAL A 360 -27.63 17.06 -11.29
CA VAL A 360 -28.73 17.96 -11.61
C VAL A 360 -28.16 19.35 -11.88
N LYS A 361 -28.57 19.98 -12.98
CA LYS A 361 -28.14 21.35 -13.31
C LYS A 361 -28.90 22.35 -12.46
N TYR A 362 -28.18 23.31 -11.89
CA TYR A 362 -28.73 24.44 -11.14
C TYR A 362 -28.18 25.78 -11.66
N TYR A 363 -28.92 26.85 -11.41
CA TYR A 363 -28.56 28.24 -11.69
C TYR A 363 -28.49 29.02 -10.39
N ARG A 364 -27.39 29.73 -10.15
CA ARG A 364 -27.25 30.57 -8.96
C ARG A 364 -28.15 31.80 -9.12
N VAL A 365 -29.01 32.03 -8.13
CA VAL A 365 -29.91 33.19 -8.11
C VAL A 365 -29.65 34.12 -6.92
N ALA A 366 -28.91 33.65 -5.91
CA ALA A 366 -28.31 34.47 -4.86
C ALA A 366 -27.06 33.78 -4.28
N THR A 367 -26.39 34.43 -3.32
CA THR A 367 -25.19 33.89 -2.65
C THR A 367 -25.49 32.52 -2.04
N ASN A 368 -24.86 31.49 -2.58
CA ASN A 368 -25.07 30.09 -2.18
C ASN A 368 -26.54 29.63 -2.25
N GLU A 369 -27.35 30.23 -3.14
CA GLU A 369 -28.73 29.81 -3.40
C GLU A 369 -28.92 29.51 -4.89
N TRP A 370 -29.36 28.29 -5.16
CA TRP A 370 -29.35 27.68 -6.47
C TRP A 370 -30.76 27.19 -6.83
N LEU A 371 -31.23 27.56 -8.01
CA LEU A 371 -32.50 27.16 -8.60
C LEU A 371 -32.28 25.95 -9.53
N LYS A 372 -33.04 24.87 -9.34
CA LYS A 372 -33.01 23.70 -10.23
C LYS A 372 -33.40 24.09 -11.64
N ALA A 373 -32.63 23.63 -12.63
CA ALA A 373 -32.94 23.86 -14.04
C ALA A 373 -34.32 23.31 -14.44
N SER A 374 -34.77 22.22 -13.79
CA SER A 374 -36.08 21.61 -14.02
C SER A 374 -37.25 22.48 -13.55
N ASP A 375 -37.01 23.50 -12.72
CA ASP A 375 -38.06 24.35 -12.13
C ASP A 375 -38.19 25.70 -12.85
N ILE A 376 -37.43 25.87 -13.93
CA ILE A 376 -37.50 27.01 -14.85
C ILE A 376 -38.60 26.74 -15.89
N ALA A 377 -39.36 27.79 -16.23
CA ALA A 377 -40.44 27.78 -17.23
C ALA A 377 -39.93 27.64 -18.67
#